data_AF-A0A951N5J9-F1
#
_entry.id   AF-A0A951N5J9-F1
#
_cell.length_a   1.000
_cell.length_b   1.000
_cell.length_c   1.000
_cell.angle_alpha   90.00
_cell.angle_beta   90.00
_cell.angle_gamma   90.00
#
_symmetry.space_group_name_H-M   'P 1'
#
loop_
_entity.id
_entity.type
_entity.pdbx_description
1 polymer ?
#
loop_
_entity_poly.entity_id
_entity_poly.type
_entity_poly.pdbx_seq_one_letter_code
_entity_poly.pdbx_strand_id
1 'polypeptide(L)'
;MASVVLSVVLFVGSAITSVWTERRPDLQAIELYTRFPLALTLLFYAPSLGWVWYCRTRFDLRSFTSLGLRRRRALRDALRGALTGVLAIGLLWSILWLTGVISVVGWSAALNAGLGYSLLALAGYALTFAAVGFFEETLFRGYALHNLNNWIGWKGAVAVQAVIFGLVHLALIFALIHLGIIAGPPHEARIAALGALPALILTAVFFALCYRKTGSLWFPIGFHAAWNFCLGCVFSLPVSGIETFRLLDVQTNQSSWLSGGSFGAEGSWLLLPILAALIFFISLAPDHPQAMLDLELLNRADEPATAPVIEEEEEDDMDRENRFRTKFGTSQGFSAETLRELRDLQEAREKQEREAQESARLTSLATSSFAPPVVAAPEAEKVEAAPIPKVETPKIGVEARPVEIAQPEAEITPVPVAPTPPAPPSPAKKPPSPRW
;
A
#
# COMPACT_ATOMS: atom_id res chain seq x y z
N MET A 1 -10.51 15.12 -7.47
CA MET A 1 -10.66 14.36 -6.20
C MET A 1 -9.55 13.36 -5.96
N ALA A 2 -9.15 12.52 -6.94
CA ALA A 2 -7.97 11.64 -6.81
C ALA A 2 -6.64 12.39 -6.53
N SER A 3 -6.51 13.62 -7.04
CA SER A 3 -5.39 14.53 -6.71
C SER A 3 -5.35 14.93 -5.23
N VAL A 4 -6.51 15.07 -4.57
CA VAL A 4 -6.59 15.39 -3.13
C VAL A 4 -6.17 14.19 -2.29
N VAL A 5 -6.55 12.97 -2.70
CA VAL A 5 -6.11 11.72 -2.05
C VAL A 5 -4.59 11.64 -2.07
N LEU A 6 -3.99 11.74 -3.26
CA LEU A 6 -2.55 11.61 -3.46
C LEU A 6 -1.78 12.74 -2.76
N SER A 7 -2.27 13.98 -2.82
CA SER A 7 -1.67 15.11 -2.12
C SER A 7 -1.75 14.97 -0.60
N VAL A 8 -2.84 14.43 -0.04
CA VAL A 8 -2.94 14.19 1.41
C VAL A 8 -1.99 13.06 1.84
N VAL A 9 -1.86 11.98 1.06
CA VAL A 9 -0.88 10.90 1.32
C VAL A 9 0.54 11.46 1.39
N LEU A 10 0.93 12.21 0.35
CA LEU A 10 2.29 12.72 0.21
C LEU A 10 2.56 13.83 1.23
N PHE A 11 1.58 14.70 1.51
CA PHE A 11 1.71 15.80 2.45
C PHE A 11 1.74 15.33 3.92
N VAL A 12 0.82 14.45 4.31
CA VAL A 12 0.78 13.91 5.69
C VAL A 12 2.01 13.03 5.93
N GLY A 13 2.39 12.21 4.95
CA GLY A 13 3.59 11.39 5.07
C GLY A 13 4.89 12.21 5.12
N SER A 14 5.02 13.23 4.28
CA SER A 14 6.17 14.14 4.35
C SER A 14 6.19 14.91 5.67
N ALA A 15 5.06 15.45 6.14
CA ALA A 15 5.00 16.24 7.37
C ALA A 15 5.31 15.40 8.61
N ILE A 16 4.81 14.16 8.69
CA ILE A 16 5.08 13.26 9.81
C ILE A 16 6.54 12.80 9.81
N THR A 17 7.09 12.45 8.64
CA THR A 17 8.51 12.08 8.52
C THR A 17 9.39 13.23 8.99
N SER A 18 9.13 14.45 8.50
CA SER A 18 9.88 15.65 8.89
C SER A 18 9.80 15.93 10.39
N VAL A 19 8.61 15.90 10.99
CA VAL A 19 8.40 16.14 12.43
C VAL A 19 9.05 15.04 13.29
N TRP A 20 9.01 13.79 12.85
CA TRP A 20 9.64 12.69 13.58
C TRP A 20 11.17 12.77 13.49
N THR A 21 11.73 13.05 12.31
CA THR A 21 13.18 13.25 12.14
C THR A 21 13.69 14.46 12.93
N GLU A 22 12.91 15.52 13.03
CA GLU A 22 13.27 16.73 13.80
C GLU A 22 13.27 16.48 15.32
N ARG A 23 12.37 15.60 15.81
CA ARG A 23 12.29 15.25 17.24
C ARG A 23 13.28 14.19 17.69
N ARG A 24 13.92 13.45 16.78
CA ARG A 24 14.91 12.41 17.06
C ARG A 24 16.16 12.57 16.19
N PRO A 25 16.92 13.68 16.35
CA PRO A 25 18.13 13.92 15.58
C PRO A 25 19.24 12.89 15.87
N ASP A 26 19.09 12.11 16.95
CA ASP A 26 19.94 10.98 17.34
C ASP A 26 19.80 9.77 16.41
N LEU A 27 18.65 9.61 15.75
CA LEU A 27 18.36 8.48 14.86
C LEU A 27 18.46 8.92 13.40
N GLN A 28 19.35 8.28 12.64
CA GLN A 28 19.39 8.49 11.20
C GLN A 28 18.10 7.94 10.56
N ALA A 29 17.58 8.59 9.52
CA ALA A 29 16.34 8.18 8.85
C ALA A 29 16.35 6.71 8.40
N ILE A 30 17.52 6.20 7.97
CA ILE A 30 17.74 4.78 7.60
C ILE A 30 17.47 3.85 8.80
N GLU A 31 17.96 4.20 9.98
CA GLU A 31 17.85 3.37 11.19
C GLU A 31 16.40 3.27 11.67
N LEU A 32 15.64 4.35 11.52
CA LEU A 32 14.21 4.35 11.81
C LEU A 32 13.44 3.44 10.85
N TYR A 33 13.73 3.54 9.54
CA TYR A 33 13.08 2.76 8.49
C TYR A 33 13.35 1.26 8.65
N THR A 34 14.59 0.90 8.98
CA THR A 34 14.99 -0.50 9.16
C THR A 34 14.47 -1.12 10.46
N ARG A 35 14.34 -0.34 11.55
CA ARG A 35 13.82 -0.83 12.84
C ARG A 35 12.30 -0.94 12.89
N PHE A 36 11.59 -0.02 12.25
CA PHE A 36 10.13 0.07 12.35
C PHE A 36 9.42 0.08 10.99
N PRO A 37 9.77 -0.83 10.05
CA PRO A 37 9.25 -0.77 8.68
C PRO A 37 7.72 -0.85 8.65
N LEU A 38 7.14 -1.81 9.37
CA LEU A 38 5.68 -1.99 9.41
C LEU A 38 4.97 -0.77 10.01
N ALA A 39 5.45 -0.25 11.14
CA ALA A 39 4.80 0.87 11.82
C ALA A 39 4.83 2.13 10.96
N LEU A 40 5.95 2.41 10.31
CA LEU A 40 6.09 3.52 9.35
C LEU A 40 5.18 3.33 8.14
N THR A 41 5.19 2.14 7.52
CA THR A 41 4.30 1.82 6.40
C THR A 41 2.83 2.04 6.76
N LEU A 42 2.38 1.55 7.92
CA LEU A 42 1.01 1.75 8.39
C LEU A 42 0.71 3.23 8.66
N LEU A 43 1.64 3.96 9.28
CA LEU A 43 1.49 5.38 9.57
C LEU A 43 1.30 6.21 8.29
N PHE A 44 2.00 5.87 7.21
CA PHE A 44 1.87 6.54 5.91
C PHE A 44 0.62 6.12 5.13
N TYR A 45 0.25 4.84 5.18
CA TYR A 45 -0.79 4.29 4.30
C TYR A 45 -2.18 4.27 4.93
N ALA A 46 -2.30 4.18 6.26
CA ALA A 46 -3.60 4.12 6.92
C ALA A 46 -4.47 5.38 6.73
N PRO A 47 -3.96 6.63 6.86
CA PRO A 47 -4.75 7.83 6.60
C PRO A 47 -5.28 7.88 5.16
N SER A 48 -4.42 7.48 4.23
CA SER A 48 -4.67 7.43 2.80
C SER A 48 -5.75 6.40 2.45
N LEU A 49 -5.70 5.20 3.04
CA LEU A 49 -6.76 4.20 2.94
C LEU A 49 -8.06 4.68 3.56
N GLY A 50 -7.99 5.36 4.72
CA GLY A 50 -9.14 5.97 5.37
C GLY A 50 -9.82 7.00 4.47
N TRP A 51 -9.03 7.79 3.74
CA TRP A 51 -9.54 8.75 2.77
C TRP A 51 -10.12 8.08 1.51
N VAL A 52 -9.47 7.06 0.94
CA VAL A 52 -10.06 6.25 -0.16
C VAL A 52 -11.37 5.61 0.28
N TRP A 53 -11.42 5.04 1.47
CA TRP A 53 -12.64 4.47 2.06
C TRP A 53 -13.73 5.54 2.22
N TYR A 54 -13.38 6.71 2.75
CA TYR A 54 -14.31 7.82 2.92
C TYR A 54 -14.86 8.28 1.57
N CYS A 55 -14.00 8.50 0.57
CA CYS A 55 -14.46 8.90 -0.76
C CYS A 55 -15.35 7.84 -1.40
N ARG A 56 -14.94 6.57 -1.34
CA ARG A 56 -15.72 5.47 -1.92
C ARG A 56 -17.09 5.32 -1.29
N THR A 57 -17.19 5.48 0.03
CA THR A 57 -18.45 5.28 0.75
C THR A 57 -19.33 6.52 0.80
N ARG A 58 -18.75 7.73 0.81
CA ARG A 58 -19.49 8.99 1.01
C ARG A 58 -19.67 9.82 -0.26
N PHE A 59 -18.69 9.83 -1.16
CA PHE A 59 -18.81 10.54 -2.44
C PHE A 59 -19.34 9.62 -3.53
N ASP A 60 -18.76 8.42 -3.68
CA ASP A 60 -19.21 7.48 -4.71
C ASP A 60 -20.46 6.70 -4.31
N LEU A 61 -20.86 6.77 -3.03
CA LEU A 61 -22.00 6.06 -2.43
C LEU A 61 -21.98 4.55 -2.72
N ARG A 62 -20.80 3.93 -2.63
CA ARG A 62 -20.58 2.52 -2.92
C ARG A 62 -19.85 1.81 -1.77
N SER A 63 -20.06 0.51 -1.68
CA SER A 63 -19.34 -0.32 -0.71
C SER A 63 -17.84 -0.36 -1.03
N PHE A 64 -17.00 -0.37 0.01
CA PHE A 64 -15.54 -0.47 -0.18
C PHE A 64 -15.12 -1.77 -0.88
N THR A 65 -15.90 -2.83 -0.71
CA THR A 65 -15.69 -4.14 -1.35
C THR A 65 -15.91 -4.11 -2.87
N SER A 66 -16.62 -3.11 -3.40
CA SER A 66 -16.82 -2.91 -4.86
C SER A 66 -15.56 -2.50 -5.62
N LEU A 67 -14.46 -2.19 -4.92
CA LEU A 67 -13.13 -1.96 -5.54
C LEU A 67 -12.45 -3.28 -5.98
N GLY A 68 -13.18 -4.41 -5.99
CA GLY A 68 -12.63 -5.75 -6.24
C GLY A 68 -12.19 -6.51 -4.99
N LEU A 69 -12.46 -5.99 -3.78
CA LEU A 69 -12.05 -6.55 -2.49
C LEU A 69 -13.08 -7.54 -1.91
N ARG A 70 -13.65 -8.40 -2.75
CA ARG A 70 -14.69 -9.35 -2.36
C ARG A 70 -14.11 -10.52 -1.55
N ARG A 71 -14.76 -10.92 -0.45
CA ARG A 71 -14.23 -11.91 0.52
C ARG A 71 -14.25 -13.37 0.04
N ARG A 72 -15.25 -13.77 -0.76
CA ARG A 72 -15.54 -15.19 -1.08
C ARG A 72 -14.36 -15.97 -1.67
N ARG A 73 -13.42 -15.29 -2.35
CA ARG A 73 -12.25 -15.91 -3.00
C ARG A 73 -10.93 -15.22 -2.64
N ALA A 74 -10.94 -14.37 -1.62
CA ALA A 74 -9.84 -13.48 -1.28
C ALA A 74 -8.51 -14.20 -1.09
N LEU A 75 -8.47 -15.18 -0.19
CA LEU A 75 -7.25 -15.94 0.10
C LEU A 75 -6.76 -16.70 -1.14
N ARG A 76 -7.66 -17.36 -1.88
CA ARG A 76 -7.31 -18.14 -3.05
C ARG A 76 -6.73 -17.26 -4.16
N ASP A 77 -7.37 -16.14 -4.45
CA ASP A 77 -6.95 -15.23 -5.51
C ASP A 77 -5.63 -14.52 -5.10
N ALA A 78 -5.46 -14.16 -3.82
CA ALA A 78 -4.19 -13.67 -3.27
C ALA A 78 -3.06 -14.70 -3.35
N LEU A 79 -3.29 -15.95 -2.97
CA LEU A 79 -2.27 -17.00 -3.05
C LEU A 79 -1.88 -17.32 -4.51
N ARG A 80 -2.84 -17.27 -5.45
CA ARG A 80 -2.56 -17.39 -6.88
C ARG A 80 -1.70 -16.23 -7.39
N GLY A 81 -2.03 -15.01 -6.98
CA GLY A 81 -1.22 -13.83 -7.25
C GLY A 81 0.18 -13.98 -6.69
N ALA A 82 0.30 -14.36 -5.41
CA ALA A 82 1.55 -14.55 -4.72
C ALA A 82 2.44 -15.58 -5.41
N LEU A 83 1.90 -16.77 -5.73
CA LEU A 83 2.64 -17.80 -6.46
C LEU A 83 3.17 -17.27 -7.80
N THR A 84 2.33 -16.54 -8.55
CA THR A 84 2.73 -15.94 -9.84
C THR A 84 3.84 -14.90 -9.64
N GLY A 85 3.75 -14.08 -8.59
CA GLY A 85 4.76 -13.09 -8.22
C GLY A 85 6.10 -13.72 -7.88
N VAL A 86 6.10 -14.77 -7.03
CA VAL A 86 7.32 -15.53 -6.67
C VAL A 86 7.98 -16.13 -7.91
N LEU A 87 7.20 -16.73 -8.81
CA LEU A 87 7.74 -17.32 -10.04
C LEU A 87 8.32 -16.25 -10.97
N ALA A 88 7.64 -15.12 -11.12
CA ALA A 88 8.09 -14.05 -12.01
C ALA A 88 9.36 -13.37 -11.51
N ILE A 89 9.44 -13.03 -10.21
CA ILE A 89 10.67 -12.43 -9.65
C ILE A 89 11.80 -13.46 -9.53
N GLY A 90 11.48 -14.73 -9.25
CA GLY A 90 12.45 -15.82 -9.26
C GLY A 90 13.06 -16.04 -10.64
N LEU A 91 12.26 -15.90 -11.71
CA LEU A 91 12.76 -15.94 -13.08
C LEU A 91 13.74 -14.79 -13.36
N LEU A 92 13.37 -13.55 -13.03
CA LEU A 92 14.26 -12.39 -13.21
C LEU A 92 15.57 -12.57 -12.43
N TRP A 93 15.47 -12.94 -11.14
CA TRP A 93 16.64 -13.18 -10.31
C TRP A 93 17.54 -14.28 -10.87
N SER A 94 16.94 -15.38 -11.36
CA SER A 94 17.68 -16.48 -11.99
C SER A 94 18.41 -16.03 -13.25
N ILE A 95 17.76 -15.21 -14.09
CA ILE A 95 18.42 -14.64 -15.29
C ILE A 95 19.59 -13.76 -14.87
N LEU A 96 19.41 -12.86 -13.90
CA LEU A 96 20.48 -11.99 -13.39
C LEU A 96 21.66 -12.81 -12.85
N TRP A 97 21.37 -13.90 -12.14
CA TRP A 97 22.41 -14.78 -11.58
C TRP A 97 23.13 -15.58 -12.66
N LEU A 98 22.41 -16.23 -13.57
CA LEU A 98 22.97 -17.05 -14.64
C LEU A 98 23.78 -16.24 -15.66
N THR A 99 23.43 -14.96 -15.85
CA THR A 99 24.17 -14.03 -16.73
C THR A 99 25.35 -13.35 -16.04
N GLY A 100 25.58 -13.63 -14.75
CA GLY A 100 26.67 -13.05 -13.97
C GLY A 100 26.46 -11.56 -13.62
N VAL A 101 25.24 -11.05 -13.77
CA VAL A 101 24.87 -9.68 -13.36
C VAL A 101 24.91 -9.54 -11.85
N ILE A 102 24.49 -10.60 -11.15
CA ILE A 102 24.61 -10.74 -9.71
C ILE A 102 25.39 -12.00 -9.33
N SER A 103 26.08 -11.96 -8.20
CA SER A 103 26.72 -13.13 -7.59
C SER A 103 26.30 -13.28 -6.14
N VAL A 104 25.93 -14.50 -5.76
CA VAL A 104 25.67 -14.87 -4.36
C VAL A 104 27.01 -15.22 -3.72
N VAL A 105 27.42 -14.44 -2.73
CA VAL A 105 28.70 -14.59 -2.02
C VAL A 105 28.54 -15.52 -0.81
N GLY A 106 27.35 -15.56 -0.23
CA GLY A 106 27.03 -16.45 0.87
C GLY A 106 25.73 -16.08 1.55
N TRP A 107 25.62 -16.50 2.82
CA TRP A 107 24.53 -16.13 3.71
C TRP A 107 24.78 -14.75 4.31
N SER A 108 23.70 -13.98 4.49
CA SER A 108 23.77 -12.65 5.09
C SER A 108 24.27 -12.69 6.53
N ALA A 109 25.14 -11.75 6.90
CA ALA A 109 25.60 -11.57 8.28
C ALA A 109 24.44 -11.26 9.26
N ALA A 110 23.30 -10.77 8.76
CA ALA A 110 22.10 -10.54 9.58
C ALA A 110 21.58 -11.82 10.25
N LEU A 111 21.87 -13.00 9.68
CA LEU A 111 21.51 -14.29 10.26
C LEU A 111 22.28 -14.62 11.54
N ASN A 112 23.44 -13.98 11.77
CA ASN A 112 24.23 -14.15 12.99
C ASN A 112 23.54 -13.58 14.23
N ALA A 113 22.50 -12.74 14.06
CA ALA A 113 21.66 -12.26 15.16
C ALA A 113 20.74 -13.35 15.75
N GLY A 114 20.70 -14.54 15.14
CA GLY A 114 19.98 -15.71 15.64
C GLY A 114 18.68 -15.99 14.89
N LEU A 115 18.23 -17.25 14.97
CA LEU A 115 17.05 -17.73 14.25
C LEU A 115 15.76 -16.99 14.65
N GLY A 116 15.58 -16.71 15.95
CA GLY A 116 14.40 -16.00 16.45
C GLY A 116 14.28 -14.58 15.87
N TYR A 117 15.39 -13.83 15.83
CA TYR A 117 15.44 -12.51 15.20
C TYR A 117 15.13 -12.61 13.70
N SER A 118 15.75 -13.56 13.01
CA SER A 118 15.58 -13.74 11.56
C SER A 118 14.14 -14.07 11.19
N LEU A 119 13.47 -14.96 11.94
CA LEU A 119 12.06 -15.29 11.73
C LEU A 119 11.15 -14.10 12.01
N LEU A 120 11.42 -13.34 13.08
CA LEU A 120 10.66 -12.13 13.40
C LEU A 120 10.82 -11.06 12.30
N ALA A 121 12.04 -10.86 11.79
CA ALA A 121 12.31 -9.94 10.71
C ALA A 121 11.57 -10.34 9.41
N LEU A 122 11.65 -11.61 9.02
CA LEU A 122 10.93 -12.14 7.86
C LEU A 122 9.41 -11.98 8.02
N ALA A 123 8.85 -12.32 9.18
CA ALA A 123 7.43 -12.14 9.45
C ALA A 123 7.02 -10.66 9.41
N GLY A 124 7.85 -9.77 9.97
CA GLY A 124 7.66 -8.32 9.95
C GLY A 124 7.63 -7.78 8.53
N TYR A 125 8.62 -8.12 7.69
CA TYR A 125 8.66 -7.68 6.29
C TYR A 125 7.54 -8.30 5.43
N ALA A 126 7.13 -9.54 5.70
CA ALA A 126 5.97 -10.14 5.03
C ALA A 126 4.69 -9.33 5.31
N LEU A 127 4.48 -8.91 6.56
CA LEU A 127 3.35 -8.03 6.94
C LEU A 127 3.50 -6.64 6.32
N THR A 128 4.71 -6.07 6.32
CA THR A 128 4.98 -4.77 5.67
C THR A 128 4.61 -4.81 4.19
N PHE A 129 5.09 -5.81 3.44
CA PHE A 129 4.82 -5.90 2.00
C PHE A 129 3.38 -6.29 1.69
N ALA A 130 2.71 -7.05 2.56
CA ALA A 130 1.26 -7.23 2.47
C ALA A 130 0.52 -5.90 2.62
N ALA A 131 0.94 -5.02 3.54
CA ALA A 131 0.36 -3.69 3.71
C ALA A 131 0.66 -2.76 2.53
N VAL A 132 1.89 -2.78 1.99
CA VAL A 132 2.29 -2.04 0.78
C VAL A 132 1.43 -2.47 -0.41
N GLY A 133 1.41 -3.76 -0.72
CA GLY A 133 0.61 -4.29 -1.84
C GLY A 133 -0.88 -4.00 -1.66
N PHE A 134 -1.43 -4.17 -0.46
CA PHE A 134 -2.83 -3.83 -0.20
C PHE A 134 -3.11 -2.35 -0.45
N PHE A 135 -2.25 -1.45 0.06
CA PHE A 135 -2.43 -0.02 -0.10
C PHE A 135 -2.36 0.42 -1.56
N GLU A 136 -1.26 0.10 -2.23
CA GLU A 136 -1.00 0.59 -3.59
C GLU A 136 -2.03 0.03 -4.58
N GLU A 137 -2.34 -1.27 -4.51
CA GLU A 137 -3.33 -1.84 -5.41
C GLU A 137 -4.74 -1.28 -5.14
N THR A 138 -5.11 -1.03 -3.88
CA THR A 138 -6.39 -0.38 -3.55
C THR A 138 -6.45 1.05 -4.08
N LEU A 139 -5.38 1.82 -3.94
CA LEU A 139 -5.33 3.20 -4.42
C LEU A 139 -5.34 3.27 -5.95
N PHE A 140 -4.44 2.53 -6.61
CA PHE A 140 -4.21 2.65 -8.04
C PHE A 140 -5.18 1.81 -8.89
N ARG A 141 -5.37 0.52 -8.56
CA ARG A 141 -6.18 -0.42 -9.36
C ARG A 141 -7.62 -0.50 -8.86
N GLY A 142 -7.83 -0.28 -7.56
CA GLY A 142 -9.17 -0.23 -6.97
C GLY A 142 -9.86 1.11 -7.17
N TYR A 143 -9.24 2.22 -6.77
CA TYR A 143 -9.93 3.51 -6.74
C TYR A 143 -9.63 4.41 -7.96
N ALA A 144 -8.35 4.63 -8.27
CA ALA A 144 -7.97 5.53 -9.37
C ALA A 144 -8.37 4.98 -10.74
N LEU A 145 -8.08 3.70 -11.00
CA LEU A 145 -8.41 3.04 -12.27
C LEU A 145 -9.92 3.05 -12.54
N HIS A 146 -10.76 2.70 -11.55
CA HIS A 146 -12.22 2.73 -11.72
C HIS A 146 -12.72 4.13 -12.02
N ASN A 147 -12.27 5.14 -11.28
CA ASN A 147 -12.73 6.51 -11.52
C ASN A 147 -12.25 7.07 -12.87
N LEU A 148 -11.00 6.79 -13.26
CA LEU A 148 -10.49 7.16 -14.58
C LEU A 148 -11.23 6.45 -15.72
N ASN A 149 -11.58 5.17 -15.53
CA ASN A 149 -12.31 4.39 -16.54
C ASN A 149 -13.64 5.04 -16.92
N ASN A 150 -14.29 5.71 -15.98
CA ASN A 150 -15.57 6.40 -16.22
C ASN A 150 -15.39 7.64 -17.08
N TRP A 151 -14.29 8.35 -16.88
CA TRP A 151 -14.08 9.65 -17.52
C TRP A 151 -13.51 9.51 -18.93
N ILE A 152 -12.60 8.56 -19.12
CA ILE A 152 -11.79 8.47 -20.35
C ILE A 152 -11.75 7.05 -20.94
N GLY A 153 -12.59 6.14 -20.43
CA GLY A 153 -12.65 4.74 -20.85
C GLY A 153 -11.42 3.92 -20.45
N TRP A 154 -11.51 2.61 -20.65
CA TRP A 154 -10.49 1.66 -20.18
C TRP A 154 -9.07 1.97 -20.68
N LYS A 155 -8.92 2.18 -21.99
CA LYS A 155 -7.59 2.39 -22.59
C LYS A 155 -6.95 3.67 -22.06
N GLY A 156 -7.73 4.75 -21.97
CA GLY A 156 -7.27 6.01 -21.39
C GLY A 156 -6.94 5.88 -19.91
N ALA A 157 -7.79 5.19 -19.15
CA ALA A 157 -7.62 4.98 -17.72
C ALA A 157 -6.36 4.20 -17.38
N VAL A 158 -6.09 3.10 -18.11
CA VAL A 158 -4.85 2.33 -17.95
C VAL A 158 -3.64 3.20 -18.30
N ALA A 159 -3.68 3.95 -19.40
CA ALA A 159 -2.55 4.79 -19.81
C ALA A 159 -2.24 5.89 -18.78
N VAL A 160 -3.26 6.63 -18.35
CA VAL A 160 -3.11 7.73 -17.38
C VAL A 160 -2.70 7.19 -16.00
N GLN A 161 -3.34 6.13 -15.52
CA GLN A 161 -2.96 5.50 -14.25
C GLN A 161 -1.53 4.98 -14.29
N ALA A 162 -1.08 4.40 -15.41
CA ALA A 162 0.27 3.87 -15.53
C ALA A 162 1.34 4.96 -15.47
N VAL A 163 1.10 6.09 -16.15
CA VAL A 163 1.98 7.25 -16.06
C VAL A 163 2.00 7.82 -14.65
N ILE A 164 0.82 8.00 -14.01
CA ILE A 164 0.75 8.50 -12.63
C ILE A 164 1.49 7.56 -11.67
N PHE A 165 1.32 6.26 -11.80
CA PHE A 165 2.01 5.27 -10.98
C PHE A 165 3.54 5.42 -11.11
N GLY A 166 4.06 5.45 -12.33
CA GLY A 166 5.50 5.62 -12.57
C GLY A 166 6.04 6.95 -12.02
N LEU A 167 5.32 8.05 -12.22
CA LEU A 167 5.74 9.37 -11.73
C LEU A 167 5.69 9.50 -10.21
N VAL A 168 4.69 8.91 -9.56
CA VAL A 168 4.60 8.90 -8.08
C VAL A 168 5.75 8.10 -7.49
N HIS A 169 6.09 6.95 -8.05
CA HIS A 169 7.23 6.14 -7.61
C HIS A 169 8.55 6.86 -7.85
N LEU A 170 8.70 7.55 -8.98
CA LEU A 170 9.88 8.37 -9.27
C LEU A 170 10.02 9.56 -8.30
N ALA A 171 8.91 10.22 -7.96
CA ALA A 171 8.91 11.30 -6.97
C ALA A 171 9.25 10.77 -5.57
N LEU A 172 8.67 9.62 -5.18
CA LEU A 172 8.95 8.97 -3.91
C LEU A 172 10.44 8.64 -3.80
N ILE A 173 11.02 8.00 -4.81
CA ILE A 173 12.43 7.60 -4.74
C ILE A 173 13.37 8.81 -4.73
N PHE A 174 13.05 9.88 -5.45
CA PHE A 174 13.82 11.13 -5.36
C PHE A 174 13.76 11.76 -3.97
N ALA A 175 12.60 11.69 -3.31
CA ALA A 175 12.45 12.13 -1.92
C ALA A 175 13.28 11.24 -0.97
N LEU A 176 13.27 9.92 -1.15
CA LEU A 176 14.08 9.00 -0.34
C LEU A 176 15.58 9.21 -0.52
N ILE A 177 16.05 9.51 -1.75
CA ILE A 177 17.45 9.90 -2.01
C ILE A 177 17.78 11.20 -1.28
N HIS A 178 16.89 12.20 -1.32
CA HIS A 178 17.10 13.49 -0.65
C HIS A 178 17.17 13.35 0.88
N LEU A 179 16.34 12.47 1.45
CA LEU A 179 16.34 12.13 2.88
C LEU A 179 17.50 11.23 3.30
N GLY A 180 18.36 10.83 2.36
CA GLY A 180 19.50 9.95 2.62
C GLY A 180 19.09 8.53 3.01
N ILE A 181 17.86 8.10 2.69
CA ILE A 181 17.37 6.74 2.97
C ILE A 181 17.98 5.74 1.98
N ILE A 182 18.20 6.17 0.73
CA ILE A 182 18.82 5.35 -0.31
C ILE A 182 20.32 5.56 -0.29
N ALA A 183 21.05 4.47 -0.05
CA ALA A 183 22.51 4.48 0.00
C ALA A 183 23.12 4.67 -1.40
N GLY A 184 24.28 5.32 -1.45
CA GLY A 184 25.10 5.47 -2.65
C GLY A 184 25.16 6.90 -3.22
N PRO A 185 25.90 7.10 -4.33
CA PRO A 185 26.02 8.41 -4.96
C PRO A 185 24.65 8.91 -5.46
N PRO A 186 24.15 10.08 -5.01
CA PRO A 186 22.81 10.56 -5.36
C PRO A 186 22.56 10.67 -6.86
N HIS A 187 23.61 10.95 -7.64
CA HIS A 187 23.53 11.03 -9.10
C HIS A 187 23.23 9.67 -9.74
N GLU A 188 23.93 8.62 -9.31
CA GLU A 188 23.73 7.26 -9.84
C GLU A 188 22.35 6.72 -9.47
N ALA A 189 21.90 6.99 -8.23
CA ALA A 189 20.58 6.60 -7.78
C ALA A 189 19.45 7.28 -8.57
N ARG A 190 19.62 8.56 -8.94
CA ARG A 190 18.68 9.27 -9.81
C ARG A 190 18.63 8.68 -11.22
N ILE A 191 19.80 8.32 -11.79
CA ILE A 191 19.86 7.68 -13.11
C ILE A 191 19.15 6.32 -13.07
N ALA A 192 19.43 5.50 -12.05
CA ALA A 192 18.78 4.20 -11.87
C ALA A 192 17.26 4.34 -11.75
N ALA A 193 16.79 5.30 -10.94
CA ALA A 193 15.37 5.61 -10.79
C ALA A 193 14.71 6.06 -12.10
N LEU A 194 15.36 6.92 -12.89
CA LEU A 194 14.86 7.31 -14.21
C LEU A 194 14.81 6.11 -15.18
N GLY A 195 15.83 5.25 -15.13
CA GLY A 195 15.92 4.04 -15.94
C GLY A 195 14.84 3.00 -15.61
N ALA A 196 14.31 3.01 -14.38
CA ALA A 196 13.23 2.13 -13.94
C ALA A 196 11.83 2.56 -14.44
N LEU A 197 11.67 3.79 -14.92
CA LEU A 197 10.36 4.34 -15.31
C LEU A 197 9.60 3.49 -16.34
N PRO A 198 10.22 2.96 -17.42
CA PRO A 198 9.52 2.09 -18.35
C PRO A 198 9.01 0.80 -17.70
N ALA A 199 9.79 0.20 -16.78
CA ALA A 199 9.37 -0.98 -16.05
C ALA A 199 8.20 -0.67 -15.11
N LEU A 200 8.23 0.47 -14.40
CA LEU A 200 7.12 0.92 -13.54
C LEU A 200 5.83 1.12 -14.34
N ILE A 201 5.91 1.73 -15.52
CA ILE A 201 4.74 1.91 -16.41
C ILE A 201 4.19 0.56 -16.89
N LEU A 202 5.06 -0.37 -17.32
CA LEU A 202 4.61 -1.70 -17.75
C LEU A 202 4.03 -2.51 -16.59
N THR A 203 4.63 -2.45 -15.40
CA THR A 203 4.07 -3.02 -14.17
C THR A 203 2.69 -2.44 -13.88
N ALA A 204 2.50 -1.14 -14.12
CA ALA A 204 1.20 -0.50 -13.97
C ALA A 204 0.12 -1.09 -14.88
N VAL A 205 0.44 -1.22 -16.16
CA VAL A 205 -0.41 -1.89 -17.16
C VAL A 205 -0.69 -3.33 -16.79
N PHE A 206 0.34 -4.09 -16.39
CA PHE A 206 0.22 -5.49 -16.01
C PHE A 206 -0.80 -5.68 -14.88
N PHE A 207 -0.68 -4.94 -13.79
CA PHE A 207 -1.59 -5.06 -12.66
C PHE A 207 -3.02 -4.59 -12.98
N ALA A 208 -3.19 -3.59 -13.85
CA ALA A 208 -4.52 -3.22 -14.35
C ALA A 208 -5.18 -4.38 -15.12
N LEU A 209 -4.41 -5.08 -15.97
CA LEU A 209 -4.88 -6.28 -16.64
C LEU A 209 -5.15 -7.42 -15.65
N CYS A 210 -4.29 -7.63 -14.64
CA CYS A 210 -4.55 -8.60 -13.57
C CYS A 210 -5.92 -8.40 -12.94
N TYR A 211 -6.27 -7.17 -12.58
CA TYR A 211 -7.59 -6.85 -12.05
C TYR A 211 -8.69 -7.19 -13.07
N ARG A 212 -8.58 -6.70 -14.31
CA ARG A 212 -9.60 -6.92 -15.36
C ARG A 212 -9.83 -8.40 -15.67
N LYS A 213 -8.77 -9.20 -15.69
CA LYS A 213 -8.82 -10.63 -16.04
C LYS A 213 -9.21 -11.54 -14.87
N THR A 214 -9.05 -11.10 -13.63
CA THR A 214 -9.38 -11.91 -12.44
C THR A 214 -10.66 -11.48 -11.74
N GLY A 215 -11.12 -10.24 -11.95
CA GLY A 215 -12.26 -9.66 -11.23
C GLY A 215 -12.03 -9.57 -9.73
N SER A 216 -10.77 -9.59 -9.30
CA SER A 216 -10.39 -9.54 -7.90
C SER A 216 -9.13 -8.71 -7.71
N LEU A 217 -9.18 -7.78 -6.76
CA LEU A 217 -8.00 -7.02 -6.36
C LEU A 217 -7.05 -7.85 -5.48
N TRP A 218 -7.52 -8.97 -4.93
CA TRP A 218 -6.68 -9.85 -4.11
C TRP A 218 -5.55 -10.48 -4.91
N PHE A 219 -5.74 -10.78 -6.19
CA PHE A 219 -4.68 -11.29 -7.06
C PHE A 219 -3.52 -10.31 -7.22
N PRO A 220 -3.71 -9.06 -7.70
CA PRO A 220 -2.61 -8.11 -7.80
C PRO A 220 -1.99 -7.79 -6.43
N ILE A 221 -2.78 -7.73 -5.34
CA ILE A 221 -2.26 -7.54 -3.98
C ILE A 221 -1.30 -8.67 -3.58
N GLY A 222 -1.72 -9.92 -3.77
CA GLY A 222 -0.89 -11.08 -3.45
C GLY A 222 0.37 -11.16 -4.30
N PHE A 223 0.26 -10.86 -5.60
CA PHE A 223 1.41 -10.78 -6.51
C PHE A 223 2.40 -9.73 -6.02
N HIS A 224 1.94 -8.50 -5.77
CA HIS A 224 2.79 -7.39 -5.36
C HIS A 224 3.48 -7.69 -4.02
N ALA A 225 2.73 -8.14 -3.01
CA ALA A 225 3.29 -8.47 -1.71
C ALA A 225 4.37 -9.56 -1.80
N ALA A 226 4.12 -10.63 -2.56
CA ALA A 226 5.08 -11.72 -2.74
C ALA A 226 6.30 -11.29 -3.56
N TRP A 227 6.09 -10.47 -4.59
CA TRP A 227 7.16 -9.89 -5.40
C TRP A 227 8.15 -9.11 -4.52
N ASN A 228 7.65 -8.16 -3.72
CA ASN A 228 8.50 -7.32 -2.87
C ASN A 228 9.18 -8.15 -1.77
N PHE A 229 8.44 -9.07 -1.13
CA PHE A 229 9.00 -9.93 -0.09
C PHE A 229 10.11 -10.83 -0.64
N CYS A 230 9.89 -11.45 -1.81
CA CYS A 230 10.91 -12.29 -2.42
C CYS A 230 12.09 -11.47 -2.91
N LEU A 231 11.87 -10.36 -3.61
CA LEU A 231 12.94 -9.49 -4.10
C LEU A 231 13.85 -9.00 -2.95
N GLY A 232 13.22 -8.44 -1.92
CA GLY A 232 13.92 -7.87 -0.77
C GLY A 232 14.53 -8.92 0.13
N CYS A 233 13.69 -9.80 0.69
CA CYS A 233 14.12 -10.65 1.78
C CYS A 233 14.77 -11.95 1.35
N VAL A 234 14.22 -12.60 0.32
CA VAL A 234 14.70 -13.90 -0.15
C VAL A 234 15.89 -13.72 -1.07
N PHE A 235 15.71 -12.91 -2.11
CA PHE A 235 16.67 -12.66 -3.17
C PHE A 235 17.66 -11.56 -2.84
N SER A 236 17.43 -10.82 -1.75
CA SER A 236 18.38 -9.87 -1.18
C SER A 236 18.84 -8.83 -2.19
N LEU A 237 17.88 -8.22 -2.86
CA LEU A 237 18.08 -7.06 -3.73
C LEU A 237 17.19 -5.92 -3.26
N PRO A 238 17.56 -4.64 -3.50
CA PRO A 238 16.73 -3.50 -3.13
C PRO A 238 15.32 -3.62 -3.73
N VAL A 239 14.30 -3.23 -2.96
CA VAL A 239 12.91 -3.12 -3.43
C VAL A 239 12.64 -1.65 -3.71
N SER A 240 12.58 -1.28 -4.99
CA SER A 240 12.46 0.13 -5.42
C SER A 240 13.46 1.07 -4.72
N GLY A 241 14.69 0.55 -4.55
CA GLY A 241 15.82 1.21 -3.90
C GLY A 241 15.86 1.20 -2.37
N ILE A 242 14.93 0.49 -1.74
CA ILE A 242 14.90 0.33 -0.29
C ILE A 242 15.54 -1.02 0.09
N GLU A 243 16.54 -0.95 0.97
CA GLU A 243 17.14 -2.14 1.58
C GLU A 243 16.21 -2.73 2.65
N THR A 244 16.17 -4.06 2.70
CA THR A 244 15.35 -4.79 3.69
C THR A 244 16.18 -5.79 4.47
N PHE A 245 15.55 -6.59 5.33
CA PHE A 245 16.22 -7.76 5.89
C PHE A 245 16.63 -8.70 4.75
N ARG A 246 17.89 -9.14 4.72
CA ARG A 246 18.45 -9.97 3.62
C ARG A 246 18.81 -11.36 4.12
N LEU A 247 18.41 -12.40 3.39
CA LEU A 247 18.85 -13.78 3.64
C LEU A 247 20.20 -14.09 3.01
N LEU A 248 20.47 -13.53 1.84
CA LEU A 248 21.67 -13.79 1.05
C LEU A 248 22.55 -12.53 1.03
N ASP A 249 23.86 -12.75 0.95
CA ASP A 249 24.78 -11.71 0.54
C ASP A 249 24.93 -11.77 -0.99
N VAL A 250 24.46 -10.73 -1.67
CA VAL A 250 24.35 -10.65 -3.12
C VAL A 250 25.06 -9.39 -3.58
N GLN A 251 26.04 -9.57 -4.46
CA GLN A 251 26.79 -8.48 -5.07
C GLN A 251 26.33 -8.26 -6.51
N THR A 252 26.25 -7.00 -6.93
CA THR A 252 25.96 -6.60 -8.31
C THR A 252 27.26 -6.25 -9.04
N ASN A 253 27.55 -6.98 -10.11
CA ASN A 253 28.86 -6.95 -10.77
C ASN A 253 28.86 -6.22 -12.12
N GLN A 254 27.69 -5.76 -12.59
CA GLN A 254 27.49 -5.17 -13.91
C GLN A 254 26.86 -3.77 -13.83
N SER A 255 26.85 -3.08 -14.96
CA SER A 255 26.30 -1.73 -15.11
C SER A 255 24.86 -1.60 -14.61
N SER A 256 24.54 -0.43 -14.06
CA SER A 256 23.26 -0.12 -13.42
C SER A 256 22.02 -0.33 -14.29
N TRP A 257 22.10 -0.22 -15.62
CA TRP A 257 20.95 -0.48 -16.50
C TRP A 257 20.60 -1.98 -16.59
N LEU A 258 21.57 -2.86 -16.34
CA LEU A 258 21.40 -4.31 -16.41
C LEU A 258 21.08 -4.91 -15.05
N SER A 259 21.68 -4.41 -13.97
CA SER A 259 21.36 -4.81 -12.59
C SER A 259 20.16 -4.06 -12.00
N GLY A 260 19.81 -2.91 -12.57
CA GLY A 260 18.90 -1.91 -11.99
C GLY A 260 19.58 -0.99 -10.96
N GLY A 261 20.89 -1.16 -10.71
CA GLY A 261 21.68 -0.31 -9.84
C GLY A 261 21.10 -0.21 -8.43
N SER A 262 21.14 0.97 -7.84
CA SER A 262 20.57 1.21 -6.51
C SER A 262 19.05 1.12 -6.46
N PHE A 263 18.33 1.02 -7.59
CA PHE A 263 16.89 0.75 -7.60
C PHE A 263 16.59 -0.73 -7.30
N GLY A 264 17.56 -1.62 -7.54
CA GLY A 264 17.39 -3.07 -7.49
C GLY A 264 16.85 -3.64 -8.80
N ALA A 265 16.54 -4.94 -8.81
CA ALA A 265 16.20 -5.68 -10.04
C ALA A 265 15.01 -5.09 -10.83
N GLU A 266 14.15 -4.33 -10.16
CA GLU A 266 13.01 -3.64 -10.78
C GLU A 266 13.42 -2.52 -11.75
N GLY A 267 14.63 -1.98 -11.59
CA GLY A 267 15.22 -1.02 -12.54
C GLY A 267 15.97 -1.68 -13.68
N SER A 268 16.11 -3.02 -13.67
CA SER A 268 16.81 -3.74 -14.72
C SER A 268 16.01 -3.73 -16.02
N TRP A 269 16.69 -3.46 -17.14
CA TRP A 269 16.07 -3.58 -18.45
C TRP A 269 15.71 -5.02 -18.83
N LEU A 270 16.28 -6.02 -18.14
CA LEU A 270 15.89 -7.43 -18.29
C LEU A 270 14.48 -7.70 -17.75
N LEU A 271 13.92 -6.81 -16.91
CA LEU A 271 12.53 -6.92 -16.47
C LEU A 271 11.54 -6.58 -17.59
N LEU A 272 11.90 -5.70 -18.53
CA LEU A 272 11.00 -5.27 -19.62
C LEU A 272 10.46 -6.44 -20.47
N PRO A 273 11.28 -7.38 -20.99
CA PRO A 273 10.77 -8.53 -21.73
C PRO A 273 9.93 -9.48 -20.85
N ILE A 274 10.24 -9.61 -19.55
CA ILE A 274 9.46 -10.42 -18.62
C ILE A 274 8.07 -9.80 -18.42
N LEU A 275 7.99 -8.48 -18.19
CA LEU A 275 6.72 -7.77 -18.08
C LEU A 275 5.93 -7.84 -19.39
N ALA A 276 6.59 -7.66 -20.54
CA ALA A 276 5.94 -7.80 -21.84
C ALA A 276 5.35 -9.21 -22.03
N ALA A 277 6.07 -10.26 -21.63
CA ALA A 277 5.57 -11.63 -21.68
C ALA A 277 4.39 -11.83 -20.71
N LEU A 278 4.47 -11.35 -19.47
CA LEU A 278 3.37 -11.43 -18.50
C LEU A 278 2.12 -10.71 -19.00
N ILE A 279 2.28 -9.50 -19.55
CA ILE A 279 1.21 -8.72 -20.18
C ILE A 279 0.61 -9.48 -21.36
N PHE A 280 1.44 -10.05 -22.23
CA PHE A 280 0.99 -10.86 -23.37
C PHE A 280 0.16 -12.05 -22.88
N PHE A 281 0.70 -12.89 -22.00
CA PHE A 281 0.00 -14.09 -21.51
C PHE A 281 -1.30 -13.76 -20.78
N ILE A 282 -1.32 -12.73 -19.93
CA ILE A 282 -2.54 -12.35 -19.22
C ILE A 282 -3.58 -11.73 -20.16
N SER A 283 -3.15 -11.06 -21.23
CA SER A 283 -4.07 -10.48 -22.22
C SER A 283 -4.86 -11.54 -22.99
N LEU A 284 -4.32 -12.76 -23.11
CA LEU A 284 -4.98 -13.91 -23.76
C LEU A 284 -6.14 -14.47 -22.92
N ALA A 285 -6.14 -14.26 -21.61
CA ALA A 285 -7.26 -14.68 -20.77
C ALA A 285 -8.52 -13.86 -21.11
N PRO A 286 -9.72 -14.44 -21.05
CA PRO A 286 -10.95 -13.66 -21.20
C PRO A 286 -11.10 -12.65 -20.06
N ASP A 287 -11.79 -11.54 -20.31
CA ASP A 287 -12.12 -10.57 -19.26
C ASP A 287 -13.07 -11.20 -18.24
N HIS A 288 -12.85 -10.91 -16.95
CA HIS A 288 -13.71 -11.45 -15.91
C HIS A 288 -15.03 -10.65 -15.87
N PRO A 289 -16.22 -11.29 -15.93
CA PRO A 289 -17.51 -10.58 -15.97
C PRO A 289 -17.68 -9.58 -14.83
N GLN A 290 -17.26 -9.97 -13.63
CA GLN A 290 -17.30 -9.08 -12.48
C GLN A 290 -16.42 -7.84 -12.60
N ALA A 291 -15.25 -7.93 -13.24
CA ALA A 291 -14.39 -6.77 -13.45
C ALA A 291 -15.05 -5.80 -14.43
N MET A 292 -15.64 -6.32 -15.50
CA MET A 292 -16.38 -5.52 -16.48
C MET A 292 -17.53 -4.79 -15.80
N LEU A 293 -18.29 -5.49 -14.96
CA LEU A 293 -19.39 -4.90 -14.19
C LEU A 293 -18.91 -3.82 -13.22
N ASP A 294 -17.83 -4.09 -12.46
CA ASP A 294 -17.25 -3.12 -11.52
C ASP A 294 -16.70 -1.86 -12.22
N LEU A 295 -16.27 -1.98 -13.49
CA LEU A 295 -15.78 -0.89 -14.33
C LEU A 295 -16.89 -0.18 -15.13
N GLU A 296 -17.96 -0.88 -15.53
CA GLU A 296 -19.08 -0.34 -16.34
C GLU A 296 -20.18 0.31 -15.51
N LEU A 297 -20.38 -0.11 -14.25
CA LEU A 297 -21.46 0.41 -13.38
C LEU A 297 -21.36 1.91 -13.09
N LEU A 298 -20.35 2.60 -13.59
CA LEU A 298 -20.16 4.03 -13.43
C LEU A 298 -20.51 4.84 -14.69
N ASN A 299 -20.71 4.20 -15.85
CA ASN A 299 -21.09 4.89 -17.10
C ASN A 299 -22.58 5.25 -17.19
N ARG A 300 -23.44 4.76 -16.28
CA ARG A 300 -24.91 4.93 -16.35
C ARG A 300 -25.53 5.75 -15.22
N ALA A 301 -24.75 6.22 -14.26
CA ALA A 301 -25.29 7.09 -13.20
C ALA A 301 -25.62 8.52 -13.72
N ASP A 302 -25.06 8.90 -14.87
CA ASP A 302 -25.22 10.22 -15.49
C ASP A 302 -26.19 10.24 -16.69
N GLU A 303 -26.74 9.09 -17.10
CA GLU A 303 -27.93 9.16 -17.95
C GLU A 303 -29.09 9.58 -17.04
N PRO A 304 -29.75 10.74 -17.28
CA PRO A 304 -30.96 11.05 -16.55
C PRO A 304 -31.87 9.86 -16.71
N ALA A 305 -32.52 9.45 -15.62
CA ALA A 305 -33.64 8.53 -15.67
C ALA A 305 -34.70 9.18 -16.57
N THR A 306 -34.55 8.99 -17.87
CA THR A 306 -35.64 9.11 -18.81
C THR A 306 -36.54 7.99 -18.37
N ALA A 307 -37.55 8.36 -17.58
CA ALA A 307 -38.71 7.52 -17.39
C ALA A 307 -39.04 6.97 -18.79
N PRO A 308 -39.19 5.65 -18.95
CA PRO A 308 -39.55 5.13 -20.24
C PRO A 308 -40.82 5.84 -20.64
N VAL A 309 -40.73 6.68 -21.67
CA VAL A 309 -41.91 7.11 -22.40
C VAL A 309 -42.44 5.80 -22.96
N ILE A 310 -43.53 5.33 -22.36
CA ILE A 310 -44.31 4.24 -22.91
C ILE A 310 -44.99 4.82 -24.14
N GLU A 311 -44.24 4.97 -25.22
CA GLU A 311 -44.81 4.98 -26.56
C GLU A 311 -44.89 3.52 -26.95
N GLU A 312 -46.13 3.02 -26.99
CA GLU A 312 -46.48 1.75 -27.61
C GLU A 312 -46.18 1.84 -29.10
N GLU A 313 -44.90 1.69 -29.47
CA GLU A 313 -44.53 1.34 -30.83
C GLU A 313 -44.04 -0.11 -30.82
N GLU A 314 -44.78 -0.96 -31.55
CA GLU A 314 -44.44 -2.35 -31.86
C GLU A 314 -43.10 -2.37 -32.64
N GLU A 315 -41.99 -2.32 -31.92
CA GLU A 315 -40.65 -2.46 -32.50
C GLU A 315 -40.28 -3.96 -32.56
N ASP A 316 -40.21 -4.47 -33.78
CA ASP A 316 -39.95 -5.86 -34.15
C ASP A 316 -38.64 -6.39 -33.51
N ASP A 317 -38.70 -7.56 -32.88
CA ASP A 317 -37.69 -8.11 -31.94
C ASP A 317 -36.28 -8.25 -32.58
N MET A 318 -36.23 -8.27 -33.92
CA MET A 318 -35.02 -8.35 -34.75
C MET A 318 -34.15 -7.08 -34.74
N ASP A 319 -34.73 -5.88 -34.57
CA ASP A 319 -33.98 -4.61 -34.64
C ASP A 319 -33.34 -4.22 -33.31
N ARG A 320 -33.85 -4.73 -32.18
CA ARG A 320 -33.21 -4.60 -30.86
C ARG A 320 -31.95 -5.43 -30.72
N GLU A 321 -31.91 -6.61 -31.32
CA GLU A 321 -30.76 -7.51 -31.26
C GLU A 321 -29.58 -7.00 -32.12
N ASN A 322 -29.87 -6.35 -33.24
CA ASN A 322 -28.85 -5.82 -34.15
C ASN A 322 -28.15 -4.55 -33.65
N ARG A 323 -28.79 -3.73 -32.81
CA ARG A 323 -28.20 -2.50 -32.26
C ARG A 323 -27.07 -2.77 -31.25
N PHE A 324 -27.06 -3.94 -30.62
CA PHE A 324 -25.96 -4.40 -29.76
C PHE A 324 -24.83 -5.10 -30.53
N ARG A 325 -25.11 -5.64 -31.72
CA ARG A 325 -24.13 -6.35 -32.57
C ARG A 325 -23.09 -5.43 -33.23
N THR A 326 -23.39 -4.14 -33.41
CA THR A 326 -22.53 -3.23 -34.20
C THR A 326 -21.50 -2.45 -33.40
N LYS A 327 -21.55 -2.47 -32.06
CA LYS A 327 -20.58 -1.74 -31.20
C LYS A 327 -19.47 -2.60 -30.58
N PHE A 328 -19.70 -3.91 -30.50
CA PHE A 328 -18.70 -4.88 -30.03
C PHE A 328 -18.49 -5.94 -31.08
N GLY A 329 -17.50 -5.72 -31.93
CA GLY A 329 -16.97 -6.76 -32.80
C GLY A 329 -16.64 -7.99 -31.95
N THR A 330 -17.35 -9.08 -32.23
CA THR A 330 -17.03 -10.48 -31.92
C THR A 330 -15.99 -10.67 -30.82
N SER A 331 -16.40 -10.65 -29.55
CA SER A 331 -15.59 -11.21 -28.48
C SER A 331 -16.15 -12.57 -28.11
N GLN A 332 -15.38 -13.62 -28.35
CA GLN A 332 -15.59 -14.89 -27.68
C GLN A 332 -15.40 -14.64 -26.17
N GLY A 333 -16.49 -14.69 -25.41
CA GLY A 333 -16.46 -14.56 -23.96
C GLY A 333 -17.75 -13.99 -23.39
N PHE A 334 -18.73 -14.87 -23.18
CA PHE A 334 -20.04 -14.64 -22.52
C PHE A 334 -21.14 -13.97 -23.36
N SER A 335 -22.36 -14.48 -23.21
CA SER A 335 -23.56 -13.95 -23.87
C SER A 335 -23.98 -12.63 -23.23
N ALA A 336 -24.60 -11.74 -24.01
CA ALA A 336 -25.17 -10.49 -23.52
C ALA A 336 -26.18 -10.72 -22.37
N GLU A 337 -26.85 -11.87 -22.37
CA GLU A 337 -27.77 -12.31 -21.32
C GLU A 337 -27.06 -12.56 -19.97
N THR A 338 -25.89 -13.21 -19.98
CA THR A 338 -25.10 -13.45 -18.75
C THR A 338 -24.68 -12.13 -18.09
N LEU A 339 -24.32 -11.14 -18.90
CA LEU A 339 -23.94 -9.82 -18.42
C LEU A 339 -25.14 -9.04 -17.85
N ARG A 340 -26.33 -9.20 -18.45
CA ARG A 340 -27.58 -8.63 -17.91
C ARG A 340 -27.94 -9.25 -16.57
N GLU A 341 -27.95 -10.57 -16.46
CA GLU A 341 -28.31 -11.27 -15.22
C GLU A 341 -27.37 -10.91 -14.05
N LEU A 342 -26.05 -10.87 -14.31
CA LEU A 342 -25.08 -10.44 -13.29
C LEU A 342 -25.26 -8.99 -12.85
N ARG A 343 -25.65 -8.11 -13.78
CA ARG A 343 -25.94 -6.72 -13.49
C ARG A 343 -27.18 -6.58 -12.62
N ASP A 344 -28.27 -7.27 -12.96
CA ASP A 344 -29.52 -7.22 -12.20
C ASP A 344 -29.30 -7.71 -10.76
N LEU A 345 -28.51 -8.78 -10.58
CA LEU A 345 -28.11 -9.27 -9.27
C LEU A 345 -27.27 -8.27 -8.47
N GLN A 346 -26.39 -7.52 -9.14
CA GLN A 346 -25.57 -6.51 -8.47
C GLN A 346 -26.40 -5.27 -8.12
N GLU A 347 -27.25 -4.79 -9.03
CA GLU A 347 -28.17 -3.68 -8.76
C GLU A 347 -29.15 -4.01 -7.64
N ALA A 348 -29.71 -5.23 -7.61
CA ALA A 348 -30.57 -5.71 -6.52
C ALA A 348 -29.83 -5.74 -5.17
N ARG A 349 -28.57 -6.18 -5.18
CA ARG A 349 -27.73 -6.20 -3.98
C ARG A 349 -27.37 -4.79 -3.50
N GLU A 350 -26.97 -3.91 -4.41
CA GLU A 350 -26.64 -2.51 -4.07
C GLU A 350 -27.89 -1.77 -3.55
N LYS A 351 -29.07 -2.06 -4.11
CA LYS A 351 -30.35 -1.55 -3.60
C LYS A 351 -30.64 -2.06 -2.19
N GLN A 352 -30.50 -3.36 -1.93
CA GLN A 352 -30.63 -3.92 -0.58
C GLN A 352 -29.63 -3.30 0.41
N GLU A 353 -28.38 -3.09 -0.02
CA GLU A 353 -27.35 -2.45 0.82
C GLU A 353 -27.71 -0.98 1.12
N ARG A 354 -28.27 -0.23 0.16
CA ARG A 354 -28.76 1.15 0.36
C ARG A 354 -29.95 1.20 1.31
N GLU A 355 -30.95 0.35 1.09
CA GLU A 355 -32.13 0.25 1.97
C GLU A 355 -31.72 -0.15 3.40
N ALA A 356 -30.77 -1.07 3.55
CA ALA A 356 -30.22 -1.44 4.86
C ALA A 356 -29.46 -0.29 5.54
N GLN A 357 -28.68 0.49 4.78
CA GLN A 357 -27.97 1.66 5.30
C GLN A 357 -28.92 2.80 5.69
N GLU A 358 -29.97 3.02 4.89
CA GLU A 358 -31.00 4.02 5.16
C GLU A 358 -31.85 3.61 6.36
N SER A 359 -32.25 2.34 6.45
CA SER A 359 -32.92 1.78 7.62
C SER A 359 -32.07 1.91 8.88
N ALA A 360 -30.78 1.54 8.84
CA ALA A 360 -29.87 1.70 9.97
C ALA A 360 -29.69 3.17 10.38
N ARG A 361 -29.65 4.09 9.42
CA ARG A 361 -29.59 5.53 9.67
C ARG A 361 -30.88 6.02 10.35
N LEU A 362 -32.05 5.63 9.86
CA LEU A 362 -33.34 5.97 10.46
C LEU A 362 -33.49 5.38 11.86
N THR A 363 -33.05 4.13 12.08
CA THR A 363 -33.02 3.52 13.42
C THR A 363 -32.09 4.29 14.35
N SER A 364 -30.90 4.69 13.89
CA SER A 364 -29.96 5.47 14.71
C SER A 364 -30.53 6.84 15.13
N LEU A 365 -31.24 7.52 14.22
CA LEU A 365 -31.93 8.80 14.46
C LEU A 365 -33.13 8.62 15.40
N ALA A 366 -33.87 7.52 15.28
CA ALA A 366 -34.98 7.18 16.16
C ALA A 366 -34.48 6.87 17.59
N THR A 367 -33.35 6.16 17.75
CA THR A 367 -32.74 5.92 19.06
C THR A 367 -32.13 7.16 19.69
N SER A 368 -31.68 8.16 18.90
CA SER A 368 -31.25 9.46 19.47
C SER A 368 -32.42 10.36 19.87
N SER A 369 -33.65 10.06 19.45
CA SER A 369 -34.87 10.81 19.78
C SER A 369 -35.56 10.36 21.07
N PHE A 370 -35.03 9.33 21.76
CA PHE A 370 -35.57 8.79 23.02
C PHE A 370 -34.60 8.95 24.20
N ALA A 371 -33.90 10.07 24.28
CA ALA A 371 -33.33 10.50 25.56
C ALA A 371 -34.48 11.04 26.44
N PRO A 372 -34.70 10.55 27.67
CA PRO A 372 -35.74 11.09 28.54
C PRO A 372 -35.42 12.56 28.88
N PRO A 373 -36.43 13.41 29.10
CA PRO A 373 -36.20 14.81 29.40
C PRO A 373 -35.46 14.92 30.72
N VAL A 374 -34.41 15.74 30.74
CA VAL A 374 -33.79 16.23 31.97
C VAL A 374 -34.84 17.06 32.70
N VAL A 375 -35.39 16.51 33.79
CA VAL A 375 -36.28 17.24 34.69
C VAL A 375 -35.45 18.33 35.36
N ALA A 376 -35.78 19.59 35.08
CA ALA A 376 -35.26 20.74 35.80
C ALA A 376 -35.72 20.68 37.26
N ALA A 377 -34.77 20.72 38.20
CA ALA A 377 -35.08 20.88 39.62
C ALA A 377 -35.58 22.32 39.88
N PRO A 378 -36.59 22.53 40.75
CA PRO A 378 -37.07 23.86 41.09
C PRO A 378 -36.12 24.56 42.07
N GLU A 379 -35.97 25.87 41.91
CA GLU A 379 -35.33 26.76 42.88
C GLU A 379 -36.08 26.74 44.21
N ALA A 380 -35.37 26.46 45.30
CA ALA A 380 -35.86 26.63 46.67
C ALA A 380 -34.81 27.37 47.50
N GLU A 381 -35.08 28.66 47.68
CA GLU A 381 -34.96 29.50 48.89
C GLU A 381 -33.88 29.17 49.95
N LYS A 382 -33.02 30.18 50.21
CA LYS A 382 -32.07 30.23 51.32
C LYS A 382 -32.79 30.26 52.68
N VAL A 383 -32.46 29.31 53.56
CA VAL A 383 -32.63 29.46 55.01
C VAL A 383 -31.31 29.11 55.71
N GLU A 384 -30.88 29.99 56.60
CA GLU A 384 -29.59 30.02 57.28
C GLU A 384 -29.59 29.21 58.60
N ALA A 385 -28.56 28.37 58.73
CA ALA A 385 -27.92 27.66 59.86
C ALA A 385 -28.58 27.48 61.26
N ALA A 386 -28.41 26.24 61.78
CA ALA A 386 -27.95 25.98 63.15
C ALA A 386 -27.01 24.74 63.18
N PRO A 387 -25.91 24.72 63.96
CA PRO A 387 -24.88 23.68 63.87
C PRO A 387 -25.18 22.47 64.77
N ILE A 388 -24.94 21.26 64.26
CA ILE A 388 -25.10 19.98 64.98
C ILE A 388 -23.79 19.18 64.85
N PRO A 389 -23.32 18.46 65.90
CA PRO A 389 -21.90 18.28 66.19
C PRO A 389 -21.23 17.15 65.40
N LYS A 390 -19.90 17.30 65.20
CA LYS A 390 -19.04 16.29 64.57
C LYS A 390 -18.94 15.05 65.46
N VAL A 391 -19.39 13.91 64.94
CA VAL A 391 -19.04 12.58 65.45
C VAL A 391 -18.01 11.97 64.51
N GLU A 392 -16.85 11.67 65.09
CA GLU A 392 -15.69 11.07 64.46
C GLU A 392 -15.93 9.60 64.11
N THR A 393 -15.46 9.19 62.94
CA THR A 393 -15.19 7.78 62.61
C THR A 393 -13.67 7.56 62.52
N PRO A 394 -13.15 6.38 62.93
CA PRO A 394 -11.83 6.26 63.53
C PRO A 394 -10.69 6.17 62.52
N LYS A 395 -9.55 6.76 62.90
CA LYS A 395 -8.25 6.58 62.24
C LYS A 395 -7.71 5.19 62.54
N ILE A 396 -7.54 4.36 61.51
CA ILE A 396 -6.66 3.19 61.58
C ILE A 396 -5.26 3.68 61.21
N GLY A 397 -4.40 3.82 62.22
CA GLY A 397 -2.98 4.06 62.05
C GLY A 397 -2.27 2.75 61.71
N VAL A 398 -1.56 2.72 60.59
CA VAL A 398 -0.47 1.76 60.37
C VAL A 398 0.78 2.61 60.17
N GLU A 399 1.61 2.65 61.21
CA GLU A 399 2.94 3.25 61.19
C GLU A 399 3.82 2.53 60.17
N ALA A 400 4.27 3.24 59.14
CA ALA A 400 5.37 2.79 58.30
C ALA A 400 6.69 3.13 59.03
N ARG A 401 7.33 2.11 59.64
CA ARG A 401 8.74 2.20 60.03
C ARG A 401 9.62 2.12 58.78
N PRO A 402 10.64 2.98 58.62
CA PRO A 402 11.64 2.80 57.58
C PRO A 402 12.55 1.63 57.99
N VAL A 403 12.56 0.57 57.17
CA VAL A 403 13.53 -0.51 57.28
C VAL A 403 14.68 -0.19 56.33
N GLU A 404 15.80 0.18 56.92
CA GLU A 404 17.11 0.32 56.30
C GLU A 404 17.62 -1.09 55.94
N ILE A 405 17.73 -1.40 54.65
CA ILE A 405 18.44 -2.59 54.16
C ILE A 405 19.48 -2.12 53.14
N ALA A 406 20.71 -2.43 53.49
CA ALA A 406 21.95 -2.07 52.82
C ALA A 406 21.96 -2.40 51.32
N GLN A 407 22.42 -1.44 50.53
CA GLN A 407 22.93 -1.72 49.19
C GLN A 407 24.25 -2.49 49.33
N PRO A 408 24.48 -3.59 48.61
CA PRO A 408 25.82 -4.11 48.47
C PRO A 408 26.60 -3.18 47.54
N GLU A 409 27.62 -2.52 48.09
CA GLU A 409 28.67 -1.86 47.33
C GLU A 409 29.36 -2.89 46.44
N ALA A 410 28.99 -2.92 45.16
CA ALA A 410 29.84 -3.51 44.13
C ALA A 410 30.91 -2.47 43.79
N GLU A 411 32.11 -2.70 44.30
CA GLU A 411 33.34 -2.00 43.96
C GLU A 411 33.58 -2.08 42.44
N ILE A 412 33.15 -1.06 41.69
CA ILE A 412 33.53 -0.90 40.29
C ILE A 412 34.98 -0.43 40.28
N THR A 413 35.89 -1.37 40.15
CA THR A 413 37.27 -1.08 39.74
C THR A 413 37.23 -0.38 38.38
N PRO A 414 37.92 0.76 38.19
CA PRO A 414 37.98 1.40 36.89
C PRO A 414 38.79 0.51 35.94
N VAL A 415 38.13 0.03 34.88
CA VAL A 415 38.81 -0.58 33.73
C VAL A 415 39.71 0.50 33.11
N PRO A 416 41.01 0.25 32.89
CA PRO A 416 41.88 1.24 32.28
C PRO A 416 41.42 1.51 30.85
N VAL A 417 41.18 2.80 30.55
CA VAL A 417 40.94 3.31 29.21
C VAL A 417 42.16 2.98 28.36
N ALA A 418 41.97 2.16 27.31
CA ALA A 418 43.02 1.91 26.33
C ALA A 418 43.44 3.25 25.68
N PRO A 419 44.75 3.52 25.50
CA PRO A 419 45.20 4.75 24.88
C PRO A 419 44.66 4.87 23.45
N THR A 420 44.19 6.07 23.11
CA THR A 420 43.75 6.45 21.77
C THR A 420 44.86 6.13 20.75
N PRO A 421 44.55 5.43 19.63
CA PRO A 421 45.53 5.25 18.58
C PRO A 421 45.94 6.61 18.00
N PRO A 422 47.23 6.81 17.64
CA PRO A 422 47.69 8.07 17.07
C PRO A 422 46.96 8.38 15.77
N ALA A 423 46.70 9.67 15.55
CA ALA A 423 46.04 10.16 14.35
C ALA A 423 46.77 9.67 13.08
N PRO A 424 46.05 9.27 12.02
CA PRO A 424 46.67 8.89 10.76
C PRO A 424 47.44 10.08 10.17
N PRO A 425 48.60 9.85 9.53
CA PRO A 425 49.38 10.91 8.93
C PRO A 425 48.58 11.65 7.86
N SER A 426 48.67 12.98 7.86
CA SER A 426 48.05 13.85 6.85
C SER A 426 48.35 13.34 5.43
N PRO A 427 47.36 13.28 4.53
CA PRO A 427 47.58 12.82 3.16
C PRO A 427 48.59 13.74 2.47
N ALA A 428 49.65 13.13 1.94
CA ALA A 428 50.64 13.83 1.12
C ALA A 428 49.94 14.55 -0.05
N LYS A 429 50.31 15.82 -0.27
CA LYS A 429 49.83 16.61 -1.41
C LYS A 429 50.08 15.85 -2.71
N LYS A 430 49.00 15.48 -3.42
CA LYS A 430 49.11 14.99 -4.80
C LYS A 430 49.81 16.06 -5.66
N PRO A 431 50.82 15.70 -6.47
CA PRO A 431 51.33 16.62 -7.49
C PRO A 431 50.23 16.90 -8.52
N PRO A 432 50.21 18.10 -9.12
CA PRO A 432 49.20 18.45 -10.12
C PRO A 432 49.29 17.52 -11.33
N SER A 433 48.14 17.01 -11.77
CA SER A 433 48.03 16.24 -13.01
C SER A 433 48.34 17.13 -14.23
N PRO A 434 49.05 16.62 -15.25
CA PRO A 434 49.32 17.39 -16.45
C PRO A 434 48.01 17.65 -17.20
N ARG A 435 47.82 18.91 -17.62
CA ARG A 435 46.76 19.30 -18.55
C ARG A 435 47.07 18.71 -19.92
N TRP A 436 46.17 17.88 -20.43
CA TRP A 436 45.94 17.65 -21.85
C TRP A 436 44.44 17.57 -22.07
#